data_AF-A0A2H0RCH2-F1
#
_entry.id   AF-A0A2H0RCH2-F1
#
_cell.length_a   1.000
_cell.length_b   1.000
_cell.length_c   1.000
_cell.angle_alpha   90.00
_cell.angle_beta   90.00
_cell.angle_gamma   90.00
#
_symmetry.space_group_name_H-M   'P 1'
#
loop_
_entity.id
_entity.type
_entity.pdbx_description
1 polymer ?
#
loop_
_entity_poly.entity_id
_entity_poly.type
_entity_poly.pdbx_seq_one_letter_code
_entity_poly.pdbx_strand_id
1 'polypeptide(L)'
;MKKIKNNLYYFKISKNNQEELLDDFYVFDEKHPELNKYIKNVKEIKDILITLKTLKRKKEKTAVIDKYFTELSKSIGKFSNNSEFVCFVNACDNIIGEVKNEIDLLKKLRKDISLKEY
;
A
#
# COMPACT_ATOMS: atom_id res chain seq x y z
N MET A 1 -5.19 20.36 42.94
CA MET A 1 -4.97 19.42 41.81
C MET A 1 -6.30 18.81 41.41
N LYS A 2 -6.67 18.79 40.12
CA LYS A 2 -7.87 18.07 39.67
C LYS A 2 -7.67 16.56 39.90
N LYS A 3 -8.66 15.91 40.49
CA LYS A 3 -8.64 14.46 40.75
C LYS A 3 -8.75 13.73 39.41
N ILE A 4 -7.72 12.98 39.04
CA ILE A 4 -7.70 12.16 37.81
C ILE A 4 -8.86 11.15 37.89
N LYS A 5 -9.61 11.02 36.79
CA LYS A 5 -10.73 10.07 36.68
C LYS A 5 -10.23 8.71 36.18
N ASN A 6 -11.06 7.68 36.24
CA ASN A 6 -10.67 6.34 35.78
C ASN A 6 -10.74 6.23 34.24
N ASN A 7 -10.16 5.16 33.70
CA ASN A 7 -10.10 4.93 32.25
C ASN A 7 -11.50 4.82 31.61
N LEU A 8 -12.49 4.27 32.33
CA LEU A 8 -13.86 4.16 31.81
C LEU A 8 -14.52 5.52 31.59
N TYR A 9 -14.22 6.50 32.46
CA TYR A 9 -14.68 7.87 32.30
C TYR A 9 -14.08 8.50 31.03
N TYR A 10 -12.77 8.40 30.84
CA TYR A 10 -12.11 8.97 29.66
C TYR A 10 -12.50 8.26 28.37
N PHE A 11 -12.67 6.94 28.38
CA PHE A 11 -13.18 6.19 27.23
C PHE A 11 -14.56 6.68 26.78
N LYS A 12 -15.48 6.93 27.73
CA LYS A 12 -16.81 7.49 27.40
C LYS A 12 -16.72 8.89 26.80
N ILE A 13 -15.80 9.72 27.28
CA ILE A 13 -15.57 11.05 26.69
C ILE A 13 -15.07 10.90 25.26
N SER A 14 -14.05 10.09 25.00
CA SER A 14 -13.51 9.87 23.66
C SER A 14 -14.57 9.33 22.70
N LYS A 15 -15.39 8.37 23.15
CA LYS A 15 -16.50 7.84 22.35
C LYS A 15 -17.54 8.91 21.98
N ASN A 16 -17.86 9.81 22.91
CA ASN A 16 -18.85 10.86 22.70
C ASN A 16 -18.29 12.11 22.00
N ASN A 17 -16.98 12.20 21.83
CA ASN A 17 -16.27 13.29 21.16
C ASN A 17 -15.32 12.67 20.13
N GLN A 18 -15.87 11.87 19.21
CA GLN A 18 -15.09 11.17 18.21
C GLN A 18 -14.41 12.20 17.31
N GLU A 19 -13.08 12.11 17.22
CA GLU A 19 -12.31 12.94 16.29
C GLU A 19 -12.65 12.55 14.86
N GLU A 20 -12.58 13.51 13.94
CA GLU A 20 -12.65 13.20 12.52
C GLU A 20 -11.49 12.25 12.17
N LEU A 21 -11.76 11.29 11.29
CA LEU A 21 -10.72 10.39 10.81
C LEU A 21 -9.61 11.23 10.18
N LEU A 22 -8.41 11.09 10.74
CA LEU A 22 -7.21 11.77 10.24
C LEU A 22 -6.81 11.26 8.85
N ASP A 23 -7.14 10.00 8.54
CA ASP A 23 -6.78 9.38 7.27
C ASP A 23 -7.75 8.27 6.84
N ASP A 24 -8.77 8.67 6.08
CA ASP A 24 -9.74 7.78 5.41
C ASP A 24 -9.07 6.83 4.40
N PHE A 25 -7.80 7.08 4.06
CA PHE A 25 -7.05 6.25 3.12
C PHE A 25 -6.64 4.92 3.74
N TYR A 26 -6.40 4.83 5.04
CA TYR A 26 -5.99 3.58 5.70
C TYR A 26 -6.99 3.04 6.71
N VAL A 27 -7.98 3.84 7.11
CA VAL A 27 -8.91 3.47 8.17
C VAL A 27 -10.29 3.22 7.58
N PHE A 28 -10.83 2.05 7.89
CA PHE A 28 -12.24 1.74 7.67
C PHE A 28 -12.87 1.37 9.01
N ASP A 29 -13.78 2.21 9.50
CA ASP A 29 -14.56 1.92 10.72
C ASP A 29 -15.48 0.70 10.52
N GLU A 30 -15.92 0.49 9.27
CA GLU A 30 -16.76 -0.64 8.86
C GLU A 30 -16.21 -1.33 7.62
N LYS A 31 -16.73 -2.52 7.30
CA LYS A 31 -16.31 -3.26 6.10
C LYS A 31 -16.63 -2.45 4.83
N HIS A 32 -15.60 -1.97 4.15
CA HIS A 32 -15.77 -1.17 2.95
C HIS A 32 -16.61 -1.89 1.87
N PRO A 33 -17.62 -1.24 1.25
CA PRO A 33 -18.51 -1.88 0.27
C PRO A 33 -17.77 -2.46 -0.94
N GLU A 34 -16.64 -1.84 -1.30
CA GLU A 34 -15.78 -2.28 -2.40
C GLU A 34 -14.64 -3.24 -1.98
N LEU A 35 -14.69 -3.88 -0.80
CA LEU A 35 -13.60 -4.72 -0.26
C LEU A 35 -13.04 -5.73 -1.27
N ASN A 36 -13.90 -6.37 -2.06
CA ASN A 36 -13.48 -7.35 -3.06
C ASN A 36 -12.57 -6.73 -4.15
N LYS A 37 -12.74 -5.44 -4.46
CA LYS A 37 -11.87 -4.71 -5.41
C LYS A 37 -10.47 -4.50 -4.81
N TYR A 38 -10.39 -4.13 -3.53
CA TYR A 38 -9.12 -4.05 -2.79
C TYR A 38 -8.41 -5.41 -2.77
N ILE A 39 -9.11 -6.48 -2.40
CA ILE A 39 -8.52 -7.84 -2.35
C ILE A 39 -8.00 -8.25 -3.72
N LYS A 40 -8.77 -8.01 -4.79
CA LYS A 40 -8.35 -8.33 -6.16
C LYS A 40 -7.10 -7.55 -6.56
N ASN A 41 -7.07 -6.24 -6.29
CA ASN A 41 -5.95 -5.39 -6.67
C ASN A 41 -4.67 -5.71 -5.89
N VAL A 42 -4.77 -6.01 -4.59
CA VAL A 42 -3.63 -6.46 -3.78
C VAL A 42 -3.04 -7.77 -4.32
N LYS A 43 -3.89 -8.73 -4.72
CA LYS A 43 -3.44 -9.98 -5.35
C LYS A 43 -2.73 -9.73 -6.69
N GLU A 44 -3.30 -8.87 -7.53
CA GLU A 44 -2.71 -8.50 -8.81
C GLU A 44 -1.32 -7.86 -8.65
N ILE A 45 -1.17 -6.87 -7.76
CA ILE A 45 0.13 -6.25 -7.44
C ILE A 45 1.13 -7.30 -6.96
N LYS A 46 0.71 -8.20 -6.06
CA LYS A 46 1.56 -9.29 -5.55
C LYS A 46 2.02 -10.21 -6.68
N ASP A 47 1.13 -10.64 -7.55
CA ASP A 47 1.43 -11.57 -8.65
C ASP A 47 2.41 -10.94 -9.66
N ILE A 48 2.24 -9.65 -9.97
CA ILE A 48 3.17 -8.89 -10.82
C ILE A 48 4.56 -8.81 -10.18
N LEU A 49 4.65 -8.52 -8.87
CA LEU A 49 5.92 -8.44 -8.15
C LEU A 49 6.65 -9.80 -8.10
N ILE A 50 5.92 -10.89 -7.87
CA ILE A 50 6.46 -12.26 -7.94
C ILE A 50 6.98 -12.57 -9.35
N THR A 51 6.22 -12.17 -10.37
CA THR A 51 6.61 -12.36 -11.77
C THR A 51 7.89 -11.58 -12.09
N LEU A 52 7.97 -10.31 -11.72
CA LEU A 52 9.19 -9.50 -11.85
C LEU A 52 10.40 -10.11 -11.12
N LYS A 53 10.22 -10.67 -9.92
CA LYS A 53 11.26 -11.42 -9.19
C LYS A 53 11.74 -12.63 -9.99
N THR A 54 10.80 -13.40 -10.54
CA THR A 54 11.11 -14.62 -11.31
C THR A 54 11.82 -14.31 -12.63
N LEU A 55 11.32 -13.34 -13.40
CA LEU A 55 11.91 -12.94 -14.68
C LEU A 55 13.35 -12.42 -14.51
N LYS A 56 13.60 -11.59 -13.48
CA LYS A 56 14.95 -11.13 -13.16
C LYS A 56 15.89 -12.27 -12.79
N ARG A 57 15.44 -13.24 -11.97
CA ARG A 57 16.23 -14.43 -11.60
C ARG A 57 16.57 -15.28 -12.82
N LYS A 58 15.65 -15.39 -13.78
CA LYS A 58 15.86 -16.11 -15.04
C LYS A 58 16.70 -15.34 -16.07
N LYS A 59 17.12 -14.11 -15.76
CA LYS A 59 17.85 -13.22 -16.68
C LYS A 59 17.09 -13.01 -18.01
N GLU A 60 15.78 -12.88 -17.91
CA GLU A 60 14.92 -12.62 -19.07
C GLU A 60 15.24 -11.29 -19.73
N LYS A 61 14.83 -11.15 -21.00
CA LYS A 61 15.06 -9.94 -21.78
C LYS A 61 14.47 -8.71 -21.08
N THR A 62 15.22 -7.63 -21.03
CA THR A 62 14.80 -6.36 -20.41
C THR A 62 13.44 -5.88 -20.93
N ALA A 63 13.18 -6.00 -22.24
CA ALA A 63 11.90 -5.63 -22.83
C ALA A 63 10.70 -6.42 -22.28
N VAL A 64 10.90 -7.66 -21.82
CA VAL A 64 9.84 -8.45 -21.15
C VAL A 64 9.64 -7.93 -19.73
N ILE A 65 10.72 -7.69 -19.00
CA ILE A 65 10.69 -7.15 -17.63
C ILE A 65 10.00 -5.78 -17.60
N ASP A 66 10.29 -4.91 -18.56
CA ASP A 66 9.72 -3.56 -18.66
C ASP A 66 8.20 -3.57 -18.90
N LYS A 67 7.67 -4.59 -19.61
CA LYS A 67 6.22 -4.77 -19.75
C LYS A 67 5.56 -5.00 -18.40
N TYR A 68 6.14 -5.83 -17.55
CA TYR A 68 5.60 -6.08 -16.21
C TYR A 68 5.75 -4.89 -15.25
N PHE A 69 6.77 -4.03 -15.43
CA PHE A 69 6.82 -2.76 -14.71
C PHE A 69 5.71 -1.81 -15.16
N THR A 70 5.36 -1.83 -16.45
CA THR A 70 4.22 -1.08 -16.99
C THR A 70 2.90 -1.61 -16.43
N GLU A 71 2.75 -2.93 -16.29
CA GLU A 71 1.58 -3.55 -15.64
C GLU A 71 1.50 -3.21 -14.15
N LEU A 72 2.63 -3.20 -13.44
CA LEU A 72 2.70 -2.76 -12.04
C LEU A 72 2.24 -1.30 -11.90
N SER A 73 2.75 -0.41 -12.75
CA SER A 73 2.32 0.99 -12.82
C SER A 73 0.80 1.13 -13.00
N LYS A 74 0.21 0.34 -13.91
CA LYS A 74 -1.23 0.37 -14.18
C LYS A 74 -2.09 -0.20 -13.05
N SER A 75 -1.58 -1.16 -12.30
CA SER A 75 -2.33 -1.78 -11.19
C SER A 75 -2.32 -0.92 -9.92
N ILE A 76 -1.41 0.06 -9.80
CA ILE A 76 -1.38 1.02 -8.69
C ILE A 76 -2.45 2.10 -8.88
N GLY A 77 -3.37 2.25 -7.93
CA GLY A 77 -4.50 3.16 -8.05
C GLY A 77 -5.39 3.24 -6.80
N LYS A 78 -6.68 3.55 -6.98
CA LYS A 78 -7.64 3.78 -5.87
C LYS A 78 -7.69 2.61 -4.87
N PHE A 79 -7.51 1.38 -5.33
CA PHE A 79 -7.67 0.16 -4.53
C PHE A 79 -6.35 -0.45 -4.03
N SER A 80 -5.22 0.25 -4.20
CA SER A 80 -3.89 -0.31 -3.92
C SER A 80 -3.30 0.09 -2.57
N ASN A 81 -3.93 1.03 -1.86
CA ASN A 81 -3.55 1.55 -0.54
C ASN A 81 -3.22 0.48 0.51
N ASN A 82 -3.88 -0.67 0.44
CA ASN A 82 -3.69 -1.79 1.38
C ASN A 82 -2.68 -2.83 0.90
N SER A 83 -2.01 -2.61 -0.23
CA SER A 83 -0.92 -3.50 -0.66
C SER A 83 0.37 -3.14 0.07
N GLU A 84 1.11 -4.15 0.54
CA GLU A 84 2.40 -3.96 1.22
C GLU A 84 3.38 -3.12 0.37
N PHE A 85 3.35 -3.30 -0.95
CA PHE A 85 4.16 -2.51 -1.88
C PHE A 85 3.81 -1.01 -1.82
N VAL A 86 2.53 -0.66 -1.91
CA VAL A 86 2.12 0.75 -1.89
C VAL A 86 2.31 1.37 -0.51
N CYS A 87 2.09 0.62 0.57
CA CYS A 87 2.44 1.05 1.92
C CYS A 87 3.94 1.37 2.02
N PHE A 88 4.81 0.53 1.45
CA PHE A 88 6.25 0.79 1.38
C PHE A 88 6.56 2.05 0.58
N VAL A 89 5.94 2.24 -0.59
CA VAL A 89 6.13 3.45 -1.42
C VAL A 89 5.81 4.71 -0.61
N ASN A 90 4.68 4.72 0.10
CA ASN A 90 4.28 5.83 0.96
C ASN A 90 5.21 6.04 2.14
N ALA A 91 5.70 4.95 2.75
CA ALA A 91 6.68 5.02 3.84
C ALA A 91 8.06 5.54 3.40
N CYS A 92 8.34 5.54 2.09
CA CYS A 92 9.52 6.17 1.50
C CYS A 92 9.30 7.65 1.15
N ASP A 93 8.27 8.30 1.70
CA ASP A 93 7.88 9.69 1.43
C ASP A 93 7.60 9.98 -0.06
N ASN A 94 7.16 8.96 -0.82
CA ASN A 94 6.76 9.16 -2.22
C ASN A 94 5.24 9.27 -2.36
N ILE A 95 4.79 10.06 -3.32
CA ILE A 95 3.38 10.16 -3.68
C ILE A 95 3.05 9.06 -4.69
N ILE A 96 2.08 8.18 -4.37
CA ILE A 96 1.64 7.07 -5.25
C ILE A 96 1.35 7.56 -6.68
N GLY A 97 0.68 8.72 -6.77
CA GLY A 97 0.31 9.33 -8.03
C GLY A 97 1.50 9.66 -8.94
N GLU A 98 2.65 10.00 -8.35
CA GLU A 98 3.90 10.27 -9.07
C GLU A 98 4.61 8.96 -9.41
N VAL A 99 4.72 8.07 -8.43
CA VAL A 99 5.42 6.78 -8.55
C VAL A 99 4.83 5.93 -9.67
N LYS A 100 3.50 5.90 -9.82
CA LYS A 100 2.88 5.12 -10.90
C LYS A 100 3.24 5.66 -12.30
N ASN A 101 3.56 6.95 -12.42
CA ASN A 101 3.88 7.58 -13.71
C ASN A 101 5.39 7.53 -14.01
N GLU A 102 6.23 7.30 -12.99
CA GLU A 102 7.68 7.20 -13.12
C GLU A 102 8.17 5.75 -13.04
N ILE A 103 8.25 5.10 -14.20
CA ILE A 103 8.69 3.69 -14.31
C ILE A 103 10.09 3.48 -13.72
N ASP A 104 11.00 4.43 -13.86
CA ASP A 104 12.35 4.32 -13.32
C ASP A 104 12.38 4.39 -11.78
N LEU A 105 11.50 5.21 -11.19
CA LEU A 105 11.28 5.25 -9.74
C LEU A 105 10.71 3.91 -9.24
N LEU A 106 9.73 3.32 -9.93
CA LEU A 106 9.21 1.99 -9.61
C LEU A 106 10.28 0.89 -9.68
N LYS A 107 11.16 0.94 -10.68
CA LYS A 107 12.29 0.03 -10.82
C LYS A 107 13.25 0.14 -9.65
N LYS A 108 13.52 1.36 -9.18
CA LYS A 108 14.37 1.67 -8.02
C LYS A 108 13.74 1.15 -6.73
N LEU A 109 12.50 1.53 -6.43
CA LEU A 109 11.78 1.14 -5.21
C LEU A 109 11.66 -0.39 -5.08
N ARG A 110 11.38 -1.10 -6.17
CA ARG A 110 11.34 -2.57 -6.17
C ARG A 110 12.72 -3.21 -5.88
N LYS A 111 13.83 -2.54 -6.22
CA LYS A 111 15.17 -3.03 -5.88
C LYS A 111 15.35 -3.06 -4.36
N ASP A 112 14.84 -2.05 -3.68
CA ASP A 112 15.02 -1.87 -2.23
C ASP A 112 14.12 -2.80 -1.41
N ILE A 113 12.96 -3.21 -1.96
CA ILE A 113 12.08 -4.23 -1.37
C ILE A 113 12.71 -5.64 -1.38
N SER A 114 13.82 -5.87 -2.09
CA SER A 114 14.42 -7.21 -2.21
C SER A 114 15.19 -7.72 -0.97
N LEU A 115 14.97 -7.16 0.21
CA LEU A 115 15.67 -7.51 1.45
C LEU A 115 14.83 -8.15 2.57
N LYS A 116 13.58 -8.58 2.33
CA LYS A 116 12.90 -9.47 3.29
C LYS A 116 12.33 -10.70 2.60
N GLU A 117 12.82 -11.84 3.07
CA GLU A 117 12.43 -13.18 2.65
C GLU A 117 10.93 -13.39 2.92
N TYR A 118 10.19 -13.62 1.83
CA TYR A 118 9.08 -14.55 1.79
C TYR A 118 9.45 -15.65 0.79
#